data_AF-A0AAV9ZBP6-F1
#
_entry.id   AF-A0AAV9ZBP6-F1
#
_cell.length_a   1.000
_cell.length_b   1.000
_cell.length_c   1.000
_cell.angle_alpha   90.00
_cell.angle_beta   90.00
_cell.angle_gamma   90.00
#
_symmetry.space_group_name_H-M   'P 1'
#
loop_
_entity.id
_entity.type
_entity.pdbx_description
1 polymer ?
#
loop_
_entity_poly.entity_id
_entity_poly.type
_entity_poly.pdbx_seq_one_letter_code
_entity_poly.pdbx_strand_id
1 'polypeptide(L)'
;MTGTHDLHGQGPDTDEDLVLLVGTADKKVMAELAGLSGMNLSESGGIVIPEIEDALKDPKAWNTQWENAMSPESNGGVVFSPRLWYRSQVEEFKIAAKANRYFMDALYGEYPANFRGTLMLQITIIQDIFTFGTTQRFDARWLQADRSVREKHVLFSLSRICSSANNLHDARKYCPDELNLAHLSDSGKPLIALLKTVIPVGDLRTPPSTLSYFPHPDWNALREFHETSNPGEFEKLSYGRMLVLRTKLISHVIHTIFRSFMDLPVHNIQISKVHTVREEIQRERGISRPPPPPSAIVSRSGCNSKVCPKGWDNESSVPKKATLLRCRNCWDKQRREIKYCSKECQKADWKSGHKAVCGNPLNFDLVDEMAASSSTALIRPPTSKYVPIVGPAKPGFERSMSLDHQIARLSVHSHLDYVLIPFTEAQLDPQYHILFPESEMKRLFRVVREKAFTTGDLEAVAIMAHAMCWWISGGHYNGLVTPAIVFNQMQTEFYFEEVKMAVTQMEERRRRDPHYRP
;
A
#
# COMPACT_ATOMS: atom_id res chain seq x y z
N MET A 1 -42.87 24.42 -71.27
CA MET A 1 -41.66 23.64 -71.60
C MET A 1 -40.52 24.21 -70.76
N THR A 2 -40.54 24.04 -69.44
CA THR A 2 -40.03 22.92 -68.62
C THR A 2 -38.51 22.81 -68.62
N GLY A 3 -37.92 23.13 -67.47
CA GLY A 3 -36.51 22.95 -67.16
C GLY A 3 -36.11 23.55 -65.80
N THR A 4 -36.88 23.25 -64.74
CA THR A 4 -36.55 23.55 -63.34
C THR A 4 -35.64 22.44 -62.80
N HIS A 5 -34.45 22.81 -62.30
CA HIS A 5 -33.61 21.94 -61.48
C HIS A 5 -33.46 22.56 -60.09
N ASP A 6 -34.12 21.93 -59.13
CA ASP A 6 -33.92 22.13 -57.69
C ASP A 6 -32.57 21.55 -57.26
N LEU A 7 -31.79 22.32 -56.50
CA LEU A 7 -30.67 21.84 -55.72
C LEU A 7 -30.94 22.13 -54.23
N HIS A 8 -31.70 21.24 -53.61
CA HIS A 8 -31.64 21.00 -52.18
C HIS A 8 -30.61 19.90 -51.92
N GLY A 9 -29.41 20.30 -51.48
CA GLY A 9 -28.41 19.40 -50.89
C GLY A 9 -28.36 19.67 -49.40
N GLN A 10 -28.94 18.75 -48.62
CA GLN A 10 -28.94 18.75 -47.17
C GLN A 10 -27.51 18.74 -46.63
N GLY A 11 -27.28 19.53 -45.57
CA GLY A 11 -26.03 19.54 -44.81
C GLY A 11 -25.78 18.21 -44.11
N PRO A 12 -24.54 17.94 -43.70
CA PRO A 12 -24.20 16.69 -43.04
C PRO A 12 -24.89 16.63 -41.68
N ASP A 13 -25.70 15.60 -41.52
CA ASP A 13 -26.35 15.20 -40.29
C ASP A 13 -25.32 14.97 -39.17
N THR A 14 -25.84 15.24 -37.99
CA THR A 14 -25.24 15.29 -36.67
C THR A 14 -24.69 13.95 -36.17
N ASP A 15 -23.64 14.06 -35.35
CA ASP A 15 -23.09 13.05 -34.43
C ASP A 15 -24.19 12.21 -33.73
N GLU A 16 -24.39 10.97 -34.16
CA GLU A 16 -25.09 9.92 -33.39
C GLU A 16 -24.37 8.55 -33.43
N ASP A 17 -23.06 8.52 -33.68
CA ASP A 17 -22.23 7.29 -33.62
C ASP A 17 -21.18 7.37 -32.50
N LEU A 18 -21.62 7.54 -31.25
CA LEU A 18 -20.72 7.47 -30.08
C LEU A 18 -21.43 7.10 -28.78
N VAL A 19 -22.40 6.18 -28.82
CA VAL A 19 -22.99 5.57 -27.62
C VAL A 19 -23.21 4.07 -27.86
N LEU A 20 -22.18 3.24 -27.68
CA LEU A 20 -22.25 1.80 -27.35
C LEU A 20 -20.87 1.13 -27.48
N LEU A 21 -19.93 1.39 -26.58
CA LEU A 21 -18.68 0.60 -26.49
C LEU A 21 -18.20 0.40 -25.05
N VAL A 22 -19.10 -0.04 -24.17
CA VAL A 22 -18.73 -0.80 -22.96
C VAL A 22 -19.81 -1.88 -22.78
N GLY A 23 -19.42 -3.15 -22.80
CA GLY A 23 -20.32 -4.24 -22.39
C GLY A 23 -20.75 -5.21 -23.48
N THR A 24 -19.83 -5.75 -24.28
CA THR A 24 -20.03 -7.04 -24.97
C THR A 24 -18.75 -7.87 -24.94
N ALA A 25 -18.37 -8.36 -23.76
CA ALA A 25 -17.70 -9.66 -23.76
C ALA A 25 -18.70 -10.66 -24.34
N ASP A 26 -18.31 -11.37 -25.39
CA ASP A 26 -19.14 -12.39 -26.04
C ASP A 26 -19.67 -13.35 -24.97
N LYS A 27 -21.00 -13.59 -24.95
CA LYS A 27 -21.62 -14.53 -24.01
C LYS A 27 -20.97 -15.92 -24.10
N LYS A 28 -20.46 -16.29 -25.28
CA LYS A 28 -19.68 -17.52 -25.49
C LYS A 28 -18.33 -17.48 -24.78
N VAL A 29 -17.62 -16.36 -24.83
CA VAL A 29 -16.35 -16.17 -24.12
C VAL A 29 -16.55 -16.09 -22.62
N MET A 30 -17.63 -15.47 -22.13
CA MET A 30 -17.98 -15.47 -20.72
C MET A 30 -18.46 -16.85 -20.23
N ALA A 31 -19.10 -17.64 -21.10
CA ALA A 31 -19.47 -19.03 -20.81
C ALA A 31 -18.26 -19.98 -20.89
N GLU A 32 -17.28 -19.72 -21.77
CA GLU A 32 -15.99 -20.42 -21.80
C GLU A 32 -15.13 -20.03 -20.60
N LEU A 33 -15.09 -18.76 -20.20
CA LEU A 33 -14.46 -18.30 -18.96
C LEU A 33 -15.16 -18.84 -17.72
N ALA A 34 -16.49 -18.91 -17.69
CA ALA A 34 -17.24 -19.54 -16.60
C ALA A 34 -17.14 -21.08 -16.64
N GLY A 35 -16.92 -21.66 -17.81
CA GLY A 35 -16.64 -23.08 -18.03
C GLY A 35 -15.20 -23.45 -17.67
N LEU A 36 -14.24 -22.52 -17.77
CA LEU A 36 -12.83 -22.70 -17.39
C LEU A 36 -12.58 -22.30 -15.92
N SER A 37 -13.28 -21.27 -15.43
CA SER A 37 -13.48 -21.03 -13.99
C SER A 37 -14.36 -22.12 -13.34
N GLY A 38 -15.13 -22.84 -14.16
CA GLY A 38 -15.92 -24.03 -13.84
C GLY A 38 -15.13 -25.34 -13.98
N MET A 39 -14.05 -25.34 -14.80
CA MET A 39 -12.88 -26.22 -14.68
C MET A 39 -12.02 -25.85 -13.46
N ASN A 40 -12.65 -25.30 -12.42
CA ASN A 40 -12.40 -25.83 -11.09
C ASN A 40 -12.30 -27.36 -11.19
N LEU A 41 -11.44 -27.94 -10.38
CA LEU A 41 -11.30 -29.37 -10.10
C LEU A 41 -12.61 -30.05 -9.63
N SER A 42 -13.78 -29.47 -9.90
CA SER A 42 -15.11 -29.78 -9.39
C SER A 42 -15.68 -31.10 -9.91
N GLU A 43 -15.36 -31.53 -11.14
CA GLU A 43 -15.71 -32.88 -11.61
C GLU A 43 -14.76 -33.97 -11.04
N SER A 44 -13.67 -33.56 -10.40
CA SER A 44 -12.72 -34.40 -9.66
C SER A 44 -12.62 -33.95 -8.20
N GLY A 45 -13.74 -33.84 -7.48
CA GLY A 45 -13.75 -33.59 -6.03
C GLY A 45 -12.98 -32.33 -5.59
N GLY A 46 -13.30 -31.19 -6.20
CA GLY A 46 -12.52 -29.96 -6.05
C GLY A 46 -12.30 -29.51 -4.61
N ILE A 47 -11.11 -28.96 -4.36
CA ILE A 47 -10.71 -28.38 -3.07
C ILE A 47 -11.67 -27.25 -2.71
N VAL A 48 -12.38 -27.41 -1.60
CA VAL A 48 -13.27 -26.37 -1.06
C VAL A 48 -12.47 -25.46 -0.14
N ILE A 49 -12.13 -24.27 -0.62
CA ILE A 49 -11.53 -23.22 0.19
C ILE A 49 -12.65 -22.56 1.02
N PRO A 50 -12.49 -22.39 2.34
CA PRO A 50 -13.51 -21.75 3.15
C PRO A 50 -13.69 -20.27 2.77
N GLU A 51 -14.91 -19.78 2.92
CA GLU A 51 -15.27 -18.40 2.60
C GLU A 51 -14.51 -17.39 3.47
N ILE A 52 -14.24 -16.21 2.90
CA ILE A 52 -13.45 -15.15 3.55
C ILE A 52 -14.17 -14.57 4.77
N GLU A 53 -15.50 -14.52 4.75
CA GLU A 53 -16.34 -13.96 5.83
C GLU A 53 -16.32 -14.82 7.10
N ASP A 54 -16.01 -16.11 6.97
CA ASP A 54 -16.01 -17.04 8.10
C ASP A 54 -14.71 -16.96 8.92
N ALA A 55 -13.65 -16.39 8.33
CA ALA A 55 -12.36 -16.18 9.00
C ALA A 55 -12.49 -15.43 10.32
N LEU A 56 -13.33 -14.38 10.38
CA LEU A 56 -13.52 -13.58 11.59
C LEU A 56 -14.58 -14.14 12.55
N LYS A 57 -15.52 -14.96 12.04
CA LYS A 57 -16.60 -15.53 12.86
C LYS A 57 -16.11 -16.68 13.72
N ASP A 58 -15.38 -17.61 13.12
CA ASP A 58 -14.74 -18.74 13.80
C ASP A 58 -13.34 -18.98 13.21
N PRO A 59 -12.33 -18.21 13.67
CA PRO A 59 -10.96 -18.31 13.16
C PRO A 59 -10.39 -19.73 13.21
N LYS A 60 -10.75 -20.51 14.23
CA LYS A 60 -10.18 -21.84 14.44
C LYS A 60 -10.79 -22.85 13.47
N ALA A 61 -12.11 -22.89 13.34
CA ALA A 61 -12.77 -23.76 12.38
C ALA A 61 -12.39 -23.40 10.95
N TRP A 62 -12.38 -22.11 10.62
CA TRP A 62 -11.94 -21.61 9.32
C TRP A 62 -10.50 -22.01 9.00
N ASN A 63 -9.56 -21.85 9.95
CA ASN A 63 -8.17 -22.24 9.75
C ASN A 63 -8.02 -23.75 9.52
N THR A 64 -8.76 -24.55 10.31
CA THR A 64 -8.75 -26.01 10.20
C THR A 64 -9.24 -26.46 8.82
N GLN A 65 -10.32 -25.84 8.31
CA GLN A 65 -10.80 -26.12 6.96
C GLN A 65 -9.76 -25.76 5.89
N TRP A 66 -9.09 -24.62 6.06
CA TRP A 66 -8.02 -24.19 5.16
C TRP A 66 -6.83 -25.16 5.14
N GLU A 67 -6.35 -25.58 6.31
CA GLU A 67 -5.21 -26.52 6.42
C GLU A 67 -5.58 -27.92 5.93
N ASN A 68 -6.80 -28.39 6.20
CA ASN A 68 -7.31 -29.64 5.64
C ASN A 68 -7.37 -29.56 4.12
N ALA A 69 -7.94 -28.49 3.57
CA ALA A 69 -7.98 -28.22 2.13
C ALA A 69 -6.58 -28.15 1.51
N MET A 70 -5.54 -27.82 2.30
CA MET A 70 -4.14 -27.81 1.86
C MET A 70 -3.39 -29.13 2.12
N SER A 71 -3.99 -30.09 2.84
CA SER A 71 -3.35 -31.36 3.17
C SER A 71 -3.40 -32.36 1.99
N PRO A 72 -2.33 -33.13 1.75
CA PRO A 72 -2.35 -34.21 0.76
C PRO A 72 -3.46 -35.24 1.04
N GLU A 73 -3.74 -35.54 2.31
CA GLU A 73 -4.74 -36.53 2.73
C GLU A 73 -6.15 -36.14 2.26
N SER A 74 -6.51 -34.86 2.40
CA SER A 74 -7.86 -34.40 1.99
C SER A 74 -8.02 -34.29 0.47
N ASN A 75 -6.91 -34.25 -0.27
CA ASN A 75 -6.92 -34.05 -1.73
C ASN A 75 -6.52 -35.28 -2.52
N GLY A 76 -6.81 -36.48 -1.98
CA GLY A 76 -6.54 -37.73 -2.68
C GLY A 76 -5.05 -37.94 -3.02
N GLY A 77 -4.15 -37.41 -2.19
CA GLY A 77 -2.70 -37.48 -2.38
C GLY A 77 -2.13 -36.41 -3.32
N VAL A 78 -2.94 -35.47 -3.82
CA VAL A 78 -2.44 -34.35 -4.63
C VAL A 78 -1.67 -33.38 -3.72
N VAL A 79 -0.36 -33.35 -3.90
CA VAL A 79 0.52 -32.39 -3.22
C VAL A 79 0.40 -31.03 -3.88
N PHE A 80 0.14 -29.99 -3.08
CA PHE A 80 0.18 -28.63 -3.59
C PHE A 80 1.59 -28.26 -4.00
N SER A 81 1.73 -27.85 -5.25
CA SER A 81 2.98 -27.31 -5.75
C SER A 81 2.74 -25.90 -6.29
N PRO A 82 3.50 -24.88 -5.84
CA PRO A 82 3.59 -23.58 -6.48
C PRO A 82 3.70 -23.65 -8.01
N ARG A 83 4.36 -24.68 -8.55
CA ARG A 83 4.50 -24.89 -10.01
C ARG A 83 3.18 -25.22 -10.71
N LEU A 84 2.29 -25.98 -10.07
CA LEU A 84 0.97 -26.28 -10.63
C LEU A 84 0.09 -25.03 -10.66
N TRP A 85 0.07 -24.27 -9.56
CA TRP A 85 -0.65 -23.00 -9.49
C TRP A 85 -0.13 -21.97 -10.47
N TYR A 86 1.19 -21.91 -10.64
CA TYR A 86 1.83 -21.05 -11.61
C TYR A 86 1.33 -21.35 -13.03
N ARG A 87 1.30 -22.62 -13.44
CA ARG A 87 0.77 -23.02 -14.76
C ARG A 87 -0.71 -22.66 -14.92
N SER A 88 -1.54 -22.92 -13.90
CA SER A 88 -2.96 -22.54 -13.91
C SER A 88 -3.13 -21.04 -14.12
N GLN A 89 -2.41 -20.22 -13.34
CA GLN A 89 -2.50 -18.76 -13.46
C GLN A 89 -2.03 -18.25 -14.81
N VAL A 90 -0.97 -18.84 -15.38
CA VAL A 90 -0.50 -18.45 -16.73
C VAL A 90 -1.58 -18.70 -17.77
N GLU A 91 -2.25 -19.86 -17.74
CA GLU A 91 -3.33 -20.17 -18.68
C GLU A 91 -4.57 -19.30 -18.44
N GLU A 92 -4.97 -19.10 -17.18
CA GLU A 92 -6.04 -18.15 -16.82
C GLU A 92 -5.76 -16.75 -17.37
N PHE A 93 -4.52 -16.27 -17.26
CA PHE A 93 -4.12 -14.97 -17.77
C PHE A 93 -4.17 -14.91 -19.29
N LYS A 94 -3.73 -15.96 -19.98
CA LYS A 94 -3.83 -16.06 -21.45
C LYS A 94 -5.29 -16.03 -21.91
N ILE A 95 -6.18 -16.76 -21.23
CA ILE A 95 -7.62 -16.78 -21.55
C ILE A 95 -8.24 -15.42 -21.27
N ALA A 96 -7.98 -14.83 -20.10
CA ALA A 96 -8.49 -13.52 -19.72
C ALA A 96 -8.00 -12.40 -20.65
N ALA A 97 -6.74 -12.46 -21.10
CA ALA A 97 -6.20 -11.51 -22.08
C ALA A 97 -6.85 -11.64 -23.47
N LYS A 98 -7.21 -12.86 -23.89
CA LYS A 98 -7.99 -13.07 -25.13
C LYS A 98 -9.40 -12.51 -25.00
N ALA A 99 -10.02 -12.66 -23.83
CA ALA A 99 -11.38 -12.19 -23.56
C ALA A 99 -11.47 -10.68 -23.33
N ASN A 100 -10.45 -10.08 -22.73
CA ASN A 100 -10.39 -8.67 -22.39
C ASN A 100 -9.03 -8.09 -22.75
N ARG A 101 -9.00 -7.28 -23.82
CA ARG A 101 -7.78 -6.63 -24.32
C ARG A 101 -7.09 -5.71 -23.31
N TYR A 102 -7.79 -5.24 -22.28
CA TYR A 102 -7.24 -4.36 -21.24
C TYR A 102 -6.75 -5.14 -20.01
N PHE A 103 -6.90 -6.46 -20.00
CA PHE A 103 -6.52 -7.29 -18.85
C PHE A 103 -5.04 -7.14 -18.47
N MET A 104 -4.15 -7.12 -19.46
CA MET A 104 -2.72 -6.96 -19.22
C MET A 104 -2.38 -5.59 -18.64
N ASP A 105 -3.02 -4.52 -19.10
CA ASP A 105 -2.82 -3.18 -18.53
C ASP A 105 -3.25 -3.12 -17.06
N ALA A 106 -4.36 -3.77 -16.73
CA ALA A 106 -4.83 -3.86 -15.34
C ALA A 106 -3.82 -4.62 -14.47
N LEU A 107 -3.29 -5.76 -14.95
CA LEU A 107 -2.28 -6.52 -14.22
C LEU A 107 -0.96 -5.75 -14.06
N TYR A 108 -0.50 -5.05 -15.11
CA TYR A 108 0.68 -4.20 -15.04
C TYR A 108 0.49 -2.98 -14.15
N GLY A 109 -0.75 -2.52 -13.94
CA GLY A 109 -1.08 -1.52 -12.93
C GLY A 109 -1.08 -2.07 -11.51
N GLU A 110 -1.66 -3.25 -11.30
CA GLU A 110 -1.78 -3.90 -9.99
C GLU A 110 -0.42 -4.32 -9.42
N TYR A 111 0.47 -4.86 -10.28
CA TYR A 111 1.74 -5.42 -9.85
C TYR A 111 2.66 -4.40 -9.14
N PRO A 112 2.98 -3.22 -9.70
CA PRO A 112 3.81 -2.22 -9.03
C PRO A 112 3.19 -1.68 -7.74
N ALA A 113 1.85 -1.56 -7.71
CA ALA A 113 1.15 -1.11 -6.52
C ALA A 113 1.30 -2.12 -5.38
N ASN A 114 1.10 -3.41 -5.67
CA ASN A 114 1.33 -4.49 -4.71
C ASN A 114 2.79 -4.60 -4.30
N PHE A 115 3.72 -4.50 -5.25
CA PHE A 115 5.17 -4.56 -4.98
C PHE A 115 5.59 -3.43 -4.01
N ARG A 116 5.24 -2.18 -4.34
CA ARG A 116 5.54 -1.02 -3.50
C ARG A 116 4.86 -1.12 -2.13
N GLY A 117 3.58 -1.50 -2.10
CA GLY A 117 2.87 -1.70 -0.84
C GLY A 117 3.54 -2.75 0.05
N THR A 118 4.07 -3.82 -0.55
CA THR A 118 4.79 -4.87 0.17
C THR A 118 6.13 -4.38 0.70
N LEU A 119 6.90 -3.62 -0.09
CA LEU A 119 8.14 -3.00 0.39
C LEU A 119 7.89 -2.04 1.55
N MET A 120 6.87 -1.18 1.43
CA MET A 120 6.51 -0.25 2.51
C MET A 120 6.13 -1.01 3.79
N LEU A 121 5.38 -2.11 3.67
CA LEU A 121 5.07 -2.98 4.80
C LEU A 121 6.33 -3.55 5.45
N GLN A 122 7.30 -4.04 4.67
CA GLN A 122 8.56 -4.56 5.21
C GLN A 122 9.36 -3.48 5.95
N ILE A 123 9.37 -2.26 5.44
CA ILE A 123 9.98 -1.11 6.12
C ILE A 123 9.28 -0.82 7.44
N THR A 124 7.93 -0.82 7.47
CA THR A 124 7.17 -0.63 8.70
C THR A 124 7.47 -1.72 9.72
N ILE A 125 7.59 -2.98 9.28
CA ILE A 125 7.99 -4.10 10.15
C ILE A 125 9.36 -3.85 10.77
N ILE A 126 10.36 -3.46 9.97
CA ILE A 126 11.71 -3.15 10.44
C ILE A 126 11.67 -2.02 11.49
N GLN A 127 10.92 -0.95 11.21
CA GLN A 127 10.77 0.20 12.11
C GLN A 127 10.14 -0.20 13.45
N ASP A 128 9.06 -0.98 13.41
CA ASP A 128 8.37 -1.44 14.61
C ASP A 128 9.24 -2.39 15.45
N ILE A 129 9.95 -3.32 14.82
CA ILE A 129 10.84 -4.24 15.53
C ILE A 129 12.00 -3.48 16.18
N PHE A 130 12.55 -2.49 15.50
CA PHE A 130 13.61 -1.69 16.08
C PHE A 130 13.10 -0.87 17.27
N THR A 131 11.94 -0.23 17.12
CA THR A 131 11.34 0.64 18.13
C THR A 131 10.87 -0.14 19.36
N PHE A 132 10.17 -1.25 19.15
CA PHE A 132 9.49 -2.00 20.21
C PHE A 132 10.10 -3.37 20.47
N GLY A 133 10.62 -4.04 19.44
CA GLY A 133 11.14 -5.40 19.55
C GLY A 133 12.45 -5.48 20.32
N THR A 134 13.36 -4.52 20.15
CA THR A 134 14.66 -4.49 20.85
C THR A 134 14.49 -4.15 22.33
N THR A 135 13.74 -3.10 22.63
CA THR A 135 13.49 -2.60 23.99
C THR A 135 12.69 -3.59 24.82
N GLN A 136 11.73 -4.28 24.20
CA GLN A 136 10.86 -5.22 24.90
C GLN A 136 11.24 -6.69 24.68
N ARG A 137 12.39 -6.97 24.06
CA ARG A 137 12.94 -8.32 23.83
C ARG A 137 11.94 -9.29 23.22
N PHE A 138 11.30 -8.91 22.11
CA PHE A 138 10.24 -9.68 21.43
C PHE A 138 10.62 -11.16 21.26
N ASP A 139 11.78 -11.46 20.68
CA ASP A 139 12.25 -12.83 20.43
C ASP A 139 12.24 -13.69 21.69
N ALA A 140 12.75 -13.16 22.81
CA ALA A 140 12.81 -13.88 24.07
C ALA A 140 11.41 -14.13 24.65
N ARG A 141 10.55 -13.10 24.65
CA ARG A 141 9.16 -13.23 25.13
C ARG A 141 8.36 -14.22 24.29
N TRP A 142 8.51 -14.17 22.96
CA TRP A 142 7.81 -15.06 22.04
C TRP A 142 8.23 -16.53 22.22
N LEU A 143 9.52 -16.79 22.37
CA LEU A 143 10.05 -18.14 22.61
C LEU A 143 9.69 -18.68 23.99
N GLN A 144 9.54 -17.80 24.99
CA GLN A 144 9.12 -18.18 26.35
C GLN A 144 7.61 -18.35 26.51
N ALA A 145 6.80 -17.77 25.61
CA ALA A 145 5.35 -17.90 25.66
C ALA A 145 4.92 -19.38 25.55
N ASP A 146 3.77 -19.72 26.11
CA ASP A 146 3.21 -21.06 25.90
C ASP A 146 2.68 -21.21 24.48
N ARG A 147 2.59 -22.46 24.01
CA ARG A 147 2.03 -22.79 22.70
C ARG A 147 0.64 -22.17 22.50
N SER A 148 -0.23 -22.24 23.51
CA SER A 148 -1.60 -21.70 23.46
C SER A 148 -1.62 -20.18 23.26
N VAL A 149 -0.67 -19.45 23.86
CA VAL A 149 -0.52 -18.01 23.66
C VAL A 149 -0.08 -17.73 22.22
N ARG A 150 0.93 -18.45 21.71
CA ARG A 150 1.37 -18.30 20.32
C ARG A 150 0.25 -18.62 19.34
N GLU A 151 -0.47 -19.72 19.54
CA GLU A 151 -1.60 -20.16 18.71
C GLU A 151 -2.66 -19.08 18.61
N LYS A 152 -3.04 -18.45 19.74
CA LYS A 152 -4.00 -17.34 19.78
C LYS A 152 -3.57 -16.19 18.87
N HIS A 153 -2.31 -15.74 18.95
CA HIS A 153 -1.82 -14.62 18.14
C HIS A 153 -1.67 -14.98 16.66
N VAL A 154 -1.27 -16.22 16.35
CA VAL A 154 -1.20 -16.72 14.97
C VAL A 154 -2.59 -16.78 14.35
N LEU A 155 -3.58 -17.41 15.02
CA LEU A 155 -4.96 -17.50 14.55
C LEU A 155 -5.58 -16.13 14.33
N PHE A 156 -5.44 -15.22 15.30
CA PHE A 156 -5.91 -13.84 15.18
C PHE A 156 -5.33 -13.14 13.94
N SER A 157 -4.04 -13.35 13.68
CA SER A 157 -3.35 -12.69 12.56
C SER A 157 -3.76 -13.29 11.22
N LEU A 158 -3.83 -14.62 11.11
CA LEU A 158 -4.26 -15.31 9.90
C LEU A 158 -5.69 -14.93 9.50
N SER A 159 -6.63 -14.99 10.45
CA SER A 159 -8.02 -14.66 10.16
C SER A 159 -8.18 -13.20 9.75
N ARG A 160 -7.57 -12.27 10.48
CA ARG A 160 -7.67 -10.83 10.21
C ARG A 160 -7.08 -10.45 8.86
N ILE A 161 -5.90 -10.97 8.51
CA ILE A 161 -5.25 -10.63 7.25
C ILE A 161 -5.97 -11.28 6.08
N CYS A 162 -6.34 -12.55 6.17
CA CYS A 162 -7.06 -13.22 5.09
C CYS A 162 -8.46 -12.65 4.91
N SER A 163 -9.14 -12.20 5.97
CA SER A 163 -10.45 -11.54 5.86
C SER A 163 -10.41 -10.15 5.23
N SER A 164 -9.22 -9.57 5.07
CA SER A 164 -9.08 -8.16 4.69
C SER A 164 -9.16 -7.90 3.18
N ALA A 165 -8.77 -8.89 2.37
CA ALA A 165 -8.78 -8.80 0.91
C ALA A 165 -8.77 -10.19 0.27
N ASN A 166 -9.59 -10.38 -0.76
CA ASN A 166 -9.69 -11.66 -1.49
C ASN A 166 -8.33 -12.13 -2.04
N ASN A 167 -7.51 -11.20 -2.56
CA ASN A 167 -6.20 -11.58 -3.09
C ASN A 167 -5.22 -12.07 -1.99
N LEU A 168 -5.37 -11.63 -0.74
CA LEU A 168 -4.58 -12.13 0.39
C LEU A 168 -5.12 -13.47 0.91
N HIS A 169 -6.45 -13.65 0.93
CA HIS A 169 -7.09 -14.94 1.20
C HIS A 169 -6.60 -16.00 0.19
N ASP A 170 -6.68 -15.70 -1.10
CA ASP A 170 -6.24 -16.59 -2.17
C ASP A 170 -4.72 -16.83 -2.12
N ALA A 171 -3.94 -15.82 -1.72
CA ALA A 171 -2.49 -15.95 -1.61
C ALA A 171 -2.05 -16.96 -0.54
N ARG A 172 -2.94 -17.39 0.36
CA ARG A 172 -2.62 -18.40 1.37
C ARG A 172 -2.23 -19.74 0.74
N LYS A 173 -2.73 -20.06 -0.46
CA LYS A 173 -2.30 -21.26 -1.22
C LYS A 173 -0.82 -21.25 -1.61
N TYR A 174 -0.17 -20.10 -1.55
CA TYR A 174 1.25 -19.93 -1.84
C TYR A 174 2.14 -20.16 -0.60
N CYS A 175 1.54 -20.27 0.58
CA CYS A 175 2.24 -20.32 1.87
C CYS A 175 1.73 -21.44 2.79
N PRO A 176 1.44 -22.67 2.30
CA PRO A 176 0.79 -23.71 3.10
C PRO A 176 1.65 -24.10 4.32
N ASP A 177 2.97 -24.13 4.16
CA ASP A 177 3.89 -24.56 5.20
C ASP A 177 4.33 -23.40 6.10
N GLU A 178 4.67 -22.24 5.52
CA GLU A 178 5.18 -21.09 6.28
C GLU A 178 4.13 -20.48 7.21
N LEU A 179 2.85 -20.55 6.81
CA LEU A 179 1.72 -19.98 7.55
C LEU A 179 0.82 -21.05 8.17
N ASN A 180 1.34 -22.27 8.35
CA ASN A 180 0.67 -23.32 9.11
C ASN A 180 0.64 -22.96 10.62
N LEU A 181 -0.50 -23.21 11.27
CA LEU A 181 -0.71 -22.86 12.68
C LEU A 181 0.26 -23.60 13.60
N ALA A 182 0.42 -24.91 13.43
CA ALA A 182 1.34 -25.71 14.23
C ALA A 182 2.78 -25.27 13.99
N HIS A 183 3.16 -25.05 12.73
CA HIS A 183 4.51 -24.58 12.37
C HIS A 183 4.88 -23.28 13.09
N LEU A 184 3.98 -22.29 13.12
CA LEU A 184 4.25 -21.01 13.77
C LEU A 184 4.15 -21.06 15.31
N SER A 185 3.31 -21.94 15.87
CA SER A 185 2.98 -21.93 17.31
C SER A 185 3.74 -22.96 18.16
N ASP A 186 4.28 -24.04 17.58
CA ASP A 186 4.86 -25.14 18.37
C ASP A 186 6.13 -24.69 19.10
N SER A 187 7.18 -24.34 18.36
CA SER A 187 8.45 -23.90 18.93
C SER A 187 8.64 -22.38 18.93
N GLY A 188 7.79 -21.65 18.21
CA GLY A 188 7.94 -20.21 17.96
C GLY A 188 9.15 -19.83 17.08
N LYS A 189 10.13 -20.71 16.89
CA LYS A 189 11.34 -20.46 16.08
C LYS A 189 11.03 -20.12 14.61
N PRO A 190 10.05 -20.75 13.94
CA PRO A 190 9.76 -20.42 12.55
C PRO A 190 9.32 -18.97 12.34
N LEU A 191 8.51 -18.41 13.24
CA LEU A 191 8.16 -16.99 13.18
C LEU A 191 9.41 -16.10 13.25
N ILE A 192 10.35 -16.41 14.16
CA ILE A 192 11.60 -15.65 14.28
C ILE A 192 12.46 -15.77 13.02
N ALA A 193 12.49 -16.94 12.37
CA ALA A 193 13.20 -17.14 11.12
C ALA A 193 12.57 -16.31 9.98
N LEU A 194 11.24 -16.28 9.88
CA LEU A 194 10.52 -15.44 8.92
C LEU A 194 10.76 -13.95 9.20
N LEU A 195 10.72 -13.52 10.46
CA LEU A 195 11.01 -12.14 10.87
C LEU A 195 12.41 -11.71 10.43
N LYS A 196 13.42 -12.55 10.68
CA LYS A 196 14.81 -12.33 10.25
C LYS A 196 14.99 -12.33 8.73
N THR A 197 14.06 -12.91 7.98
CA THR A 197 14.07 -12.84 6.51
C THR A 197 13.56 -11.49 6.01
N VAL A 198 12.65 -10.84 6.76
CA VAL A 198 12.17 -9.49 6.47
C VAL A 198 13.21 -8.43 6.85
N ILE A 199 13.91 -8.63 7.96
CA ILE A 199 14.95 -7.71 8.42
C ILE A 199 16.24 -7.96 7.62
N PRO A 200 16.72 -7.00 6.81
CA PRO A 200 17.96 -7.18 6.06
C PRO A 200 19.13 -7.41 7.02
N VAL A 201 20.01 -8.36 6.69
CA VAL A 201 21.28 -8.56 7.38
C VAL A 201 22.22 -7.43 6.97
N GLY A 202 22.23 -6.33 7.72
CA GLY A 202 23.09 -5.18 7.41
C GLY A 202 22.61 -3.87 8.01
N ASP A 203 23.00 -2.77 7.36
CA ASP A 203 22.66 -1.41 7.78
C ASP A 203 21.15 -1.15 7.62
N LEU A 204 20.44 -1.08 8.75
CA LEU A 204 19.02 -0.73 8.82
C LEU A 204 18.70 0.66 8.26
N ARG A 205 19.72 1.51 8.06
CA ARG A 205 19.57 2.82 7.41
C ARG A 205 19.35 2.68 5.91
N THR A 206 19.69 1.53 5.32
CA THR A 206 19.39 1.26 3.91
C THR A 206 18.11 0.44 3.84
N PRO A 207 16.98 1.07 3.47
CA PRO A 207 15.72 0.38 3.35
C PRO A 207 15.78 -0.68 2.23
N PRO A 208 15.03 -1.78 2.33
CA PRO A 208 14.99 -2.80 1.29
C PRO A 208 14.50 -2.18 -0.03
N SER A 209 15.32 -2.33 -1.08
CA SER A 209 14.95 -1.97 -2.46
C SER A 209 14.30 -3.12 -3.22
N THR A 210 14.38 -4.33 -2.66
CA THR A 210 13.87 -5.57 -3.23
C THR A 210 13.06 -6.31 -2.18
N LEU A 211 12.04 -7.04 -2.63
CA LEU A 211 11.21 -7.86 -1.75
C LEU A 211 12.04 -8.97 -1.10
N SER A 212 11.83 -9.19 0.21
CA SER A 212 12.40 -10.37 0.86
C SER A 212 11.91 -11.66 0.22
N TYR A 213 12.82 -12.60 0.03
CA TYR A 213 12.48 -13.94 -0.42
C TYR A 213 12.46 -14.91 0.75
N PHE A 214 11.31 -15.55 0.99
CA PHE A 214 11.18 -16.60 2.00
C PHE A 214 11.55 -17.95 1.38
N PRO A 215 12.67 -18.59 1.80
CA PRO A 215 13.13 -19.83 1.21
C PRO A 215 12.14 -20.97 1.44
N HIS A 216 11.83 -21.72 0.39
CA HIS A 216 11.00 -22.92 0.44
C HIS A 216 11.37 -23.85 -0.71
N PRO A 217 11.50 -25.18 -0.51
CA PRO A 217 11.95 -26.10 -1.56
C PRO A 217 11.19 -25.96 -2.88
N ASP A 218 9.86 -25.93 -2.84
CA ASP A 218 9.07 -25.80 -4.08
C ASP A 218 9.15 -24.43 -4.72
N TRP A 219 9.33 -23.37 -3.93
CA TRP A 219 9.51 -22.02 -4.45
C TRP A 219 10.89 -21.84 -5.06
N ASN A 220 11.92 -22.52 -4.51
CA ASN A 220 13.25 -22.56 -5.08
C ASN A 220 13.21 -23.29 -6.43
N ALA A 221 12.54 -24.43 -6.49
CA ALA A 221 12.38 -25.19 -7.74
C ALA A 221 11.57 -24.41 -8.79
N LEU A 222 10.51 -23.69 -8.39
CA LEU A 222 9.76 -22.82 -9.29
C LEU A 222 10.61 -21.65 -9.80
N ARG A 223 11.42 -21.03 -8.92
CA ARG A 223 12.35 -19.97 -9.32
C ARG A 223 13.36 -20.49 -10.35
N GLU A 224 14.03 -21.60 -10.06
CA GLU A 224 15.02 -22.20 -10.96
C GLU A 224 14.40 -22.55 -12.32
N PHE A 225 13.20 -23.15 -12.30
CA PHE A 225 12.43 -23.41 -13.52
C PHE A 225 12.18 -22.12 -14.31
N HIS A 226 11.74 -21.05 -13.63
CA HIS A 226 11.44 -19.76 -14.27
C HIS A 226 12.70 -19.09 -14.83
N GLU A 227 13.83 -19.14 -14.12
CA GLU A 227 15.11 -18.56 -14.56
C GLU A 227 15.69 -19.30 -15.78
N THR A 228 15.46 -20.61 -15.89
CA THR A 228 16.01 -21.44 -16.97
C THR A 228 15.10 -21.57 -18.19
N SER A 229 13.79 -21.31 -18.07
CA SER A 229 12.82 -21.58 -19.14
C SER A 229 12.65 -20.47 -20.20
N ASN A 230 13.40 -19.36 -20.11
CA ASN A 230 13.18 -18.15 -20.93
C ASN A 230 11.68 -17.76 -21.02
N PRO A 231 11.07 -17.39 -19.87
CA PRO A 231 9.62 -17.22 -19.76
C PRO A 231 9.10 -16.08 -20.63
N GLY A 232 7.92 -16.29 -21.23
CA GLY A 232 7.16 -15.24 -21.89
C GLY A 232 6.60 -14.20 -20.91
N GLU A 233 5.94 -13.17 -21.44
CA GLU A 233 5.43 -12.06 -20.61
C GLU A 233 4.36 -12.49 -19.59
N PHE A 234 3.48 -13.41 -19.97
CA PHE A 234 2.49 -13.99 -19.04
C PHE A 234 3.17 -14.77 -17.93
N GLU A 235 4.13 -15.61 -18.31
CA GLU A 235 4.94 -16.41 -17.41
C GLU A 235 5.69 -15.54 -16.39
N LYS A 236 6.32 -14.45 -16.83
CA LYS A 236 7.01 -13.48 -15.95
C LYS A 236 6.04 -12.79 -15.00
N LEU A 237 4.92 -12.27 -15.53
CA LEU A 237 3.95 -11.52 -14.75
C LEU A 237 3.23 -12.40 -13.71
N SER A 238 2.85 -13.63 -14.08
CA SER A 238 2.26 -14.59 -13.15
C SER A 238 3.23 -14.93 -12.02
N TYR A 239 4.50 -15.22 -12.33
CA TYR A 239 5.52 -15.50 -11.32
C TYR A 239 5.71 -14.31 -10.38
N GLY A 240 5.93 -13.12 -10.94
CA GLY A 240 6.10 -11.89 -10.18
C GLY A 240 4.91 -11.61 -9.26
N ARG A 241 3.67 -11.70 -9.77
CA ARG A 241 2.46 -11.47 -8.98
C ARG A 241 2.33 -12.48 -7.84
N MET A 242 2.54 -13.77 -8.09
CA MET A 242 2.49 -14.79 -7.05
C MET A 242 3.53 -14.54 -5.96
N LEU A 243 4.77 -14.18 -6.35
CA LEU A 243 5.84 -13.86 -5.42
C LEU A 243 5.52 -12.63 -4.56
N VAL A 244 5.00 -11.56 -5.17
CA VAL A 244 4.59 -10.34 -4.45
C VAL A 244 3.48 -10.67 -3.45
N LEU A 245 2.43 -11.38 -3.88
CA LEU A 245 1.29 -11.71 -3.01
C LEU A 245 1.70 -12.64 -1.86
N ARG A 246 2.53 -13.66 -2.12
CA ARG A 246 3.12 -14.51 -1.08
C ARG A 246 3.88 -13.68 -0.06
N THR A 247 4.79 -12.84 -0.54
CA THR A 247 5.63 -11.99 0.32
C THR A 247 4.78 -11.03 1.15
N LYS A 248 3.75 -10.44 0.53
CA LYS A 248 2.80 -9.52 1.17
C LYS A 248 2.01 -10.20 2.28
N LEU A 249 1.45 -11.37 2.01
CA LEU A 249 0.69 -12.14 3.00
C LEU A 249 1.56 -12.52 4.20
N ILE A 250 2.73 -13.13 3.96
CA ILE A 250 3.65 -13.54 5.01
C ILE A 250 4.06 -12.31 5.86
N SER A 251 4.43 -11.20 5.21
CA SER A 251 4.83 -9.97 5.91
C SER A 251 3.68 -9.41 6.77
N HIS A 252 2.45 -9.37 6.26
CA HIS A 252 1.30 -8.89 7.03
C HIS A 252 0.99 -9.77 8.24
N VAL A 253 1.06 -11.09 8.09
CA VAL A 253 0.82 -12.04 9.19
C VAL A 253 1.89 -11.86 10.27
N ILE A 254 3.17 -11.83 9.89
CA ILE A 254 4.27 -11.58 10.83
C ILE A 254 4.08 -10.26 11.58
N HIS A 255 3.77 -9.19 10.86
CA HIS A 255 3.56 -7.87 11.45
C HIS A 255 2.40 -7.87 12.45
N THR A 256 1.30 -8.54 12.11
CA THR A 256 0.12 -8.63 12.96
C THR A 256 0.36 -9.50 14.19
N ILE A 257 1.12 -10.60 14.07
CA ILE A 257 1.53 -11.41 15.21
C ILE A 257 2.40 -10.56 16.14
N PHE A 258 3.42 -9.89 15.59
CA PHE A 258 4.30 -9.01 16.36
C PHE A 258 3.50 -7.95 17.12
N ARG A 259 2.66 -7.17 16.43
CA ARG A 259 1.91 -6.09 17.06
C ARG A 259 0.91 -6.61 18.10
N SER A 260 0.14 -7.65 17.77
CA SER A 260 -0.83 -8.19 18.72
C SER A 260 -0.18 -8.81 19.96
N PHE A 261 0.96 -9.49 19.83
CA PHE A 261 1.69 -10.09 20.95
C PHE A 261 2.35 -9.04 21.86
N MET A 262 2.68 -7.87 21.29
CA MET A 262 3.29 -6.76 22.00
C MET A 262 2.26 -5.75 22.52
N ASP A 263 0.96 -6.09 22.48
CA ASP A 263 -0.16 -5.23 22.84
C ASP A 263 -0.13 -3.87 22.11
N LEU A 264 0.44 -3.85 20.90
CA LEU A 264 0.47 -2.69 20.03
C LEU A 264 -0.83 -2.64 19.20
N PRO A 265 -1.35 -1.44 18.91
CA PRO A 265 -2.53 -1.28 18.05
C PRO A 265 -2.32 -1.98 16.72
N VAL A 266 -3.22 -2.88 16.33
CA VAL A 266 -3.12 -3.59 15.05
C VAL A 266 -3.84 -2.77 14.00
N HIS A 267 -3.17 -2.48 12.88
CA HIS A 267 -3.74 -1.72 11.76
C HIS A 267 -5.14 -2.25 11.41
N ASN A 268 -6.10 -1.35 11.37
CA ASN A 268 -7.45 -1.67 10.94
C ASN A 268 -7.43 -1.65 9.41
N ILE A 269 -7.32 -2.83 8.80
CA ILE A 269 -7.42 -2.94 7.36
C ILE A 269 -8.89 -2.71 7.05
N GLN A 270 -9.20 -1.50 6.57
CA GLN A 270 -10.55 -1.20 6.14
C GLN A 270 -10.92 -2.15 5.02
N ILE A 271 -11.84 -3.07 5.32
CA ILE A 271 -12.50 -3.90 4.31
C ILE A 271 -13.35 -2.93 3.50
N SER A 272 -12.76 -2.41 2.44
CA SER A 272 -13.54 -1.74 1.41
C SER A 272 -14.46 -2.82 0.89
N LYS A 273 -15.77 -2.66 1.06
CA LYS A 273 -16.75 -3.52 0.40
C LYS A 273 -16.41 -3.43 -1.09
N VAL A 274 -15.77 -4.46 -1.61
CA VAL A 274 -15.45 -4.53 -3.03
C VAL A 274 -16.81 -4.59 -3.69
N HIS A 275 -17.24 -3.48 -4.27
CA HIS A 275 -18.37 -3.52 -5.17
C HIS A 275 -17.96 -4.51 -6.25
N THR A 276 -18.62 -5.66 -6.25
CA THR A 276 -18.31 -6.67 -7.25
C THR A 276 -18.52 -6.02 -8.60
N VAL A 277 -17.67 -6.35 -9.59
CA VAL A 277 -17.87 -5.92 -10.98
C VAL A 277 -19.31 -6.24 -11.43
N ARG A 278 -19.94 -7.27 -10.84
CA ARG A 278 -21.36 -7.60 -11.00
C ARG A 278 -22.31 -6.55 -10.43
N GLU A 279 -22.08 -6.01 -9.24
CA GLU A 279 -22.85 -4.89 -8.68
C GLU A 279 -22.67 -3.62 -9.49
N GLU A 280 -21.47 -3.36 -10.01
CA GLU A 280 -21.19 -2.22 -10.89
C GLU A 280 -21.92 -2.37 -12.24
N ILE A 281 -21.82 -3.54 -12.88
CA ILE A 281 -22.56 -3.88 -14.10
C ILE A 281 -24.07 -3.84 -13.87
N GLN A 282 -24.58 -4.27 -12.71
CA GLN A 282 -26.00 -4.15 -12.37
C GLN A 282 -26.43 -2.70 -12.14
N ARG A 283 -25.54 -1.87 -11.58
CA ARG A 283 -25.75 -0.44 -11.37
C ARG A 283 -25.75 0.33 -12.70
N GLU A 284 -24.88 -0.04 -13.63
CA GLU A 284 -24.82 0.50 -14.99
C GLU A 284 -26.00 0.06 -15.87
N ARG A 285 -26.53 -1.15 -15.66
CA ARG A 285 -27.70 -1.68 -16.39
C ARG A 285 -29.05 -1.08 -15.97
N GLY A 286 -29.06 0.00 -15.20
CA GLY A 286 -30.23 0.87 -15.10
C GLY A 286 -31.40 0.35 -14.26
N ILE A 287 -31.14 -0.35 -13.15
CA ILE A 287 -32.17 -0.48 -12.10
C ILE A 287 -32.27 0.89 -11.41
N SER A 288 -33.22 1.71 -11.89
CA SER A 288 -33.48 3.11 -11.54
C SER A 288 -33.23 3.47 -10.07
N ARG A 289 -32.23 4.33 -9.83
CA ARG A 289 -32.25 5.22 -8.67
C ARG A 289 -32.93 6.54 -9.05
N PRO A 290 -33.74 7.14 -8.16
CA PRO A 290 -34.25 8.49 -8.35
C PRO A 290 -33.07 9.49 -8.44
N PRO A 291 -33.22 10.55 -9.24
CA PRO A 291 -32.16 11.54 -9.43
C PRO A 291 -31.81 12.22 -8.09
N PRO A 292 -30.52 12.46 -7.80
CA PRO A 292 -30.13 13.21 -6.62
C PRO A 292 -30.63 14.67 -6.72
N PRO A 293 -30.96 15.30 -5.58
CA PRO A 293 -31.46 16.66 -5.56
C PRO A 293 -30.43 17.65 -6.11
N PRO A 294 -30.87 18.72 -6.82
CA PRO A 294 -29.98 19.71 -7.38
C PRO A 294 -29.48 20.65 -6.27
N SER A 295 -28.27 20.43 -5.76
CA SER A 295 -27.59 21.42 -4.92
C SER A 295 -26.09 21.49 -5.19
N ALA A 296 -25.62 22.74 -5.14
CA ALA A 296 -24.25 23.23 -5.27
C ALA A 296 -23.59 23.14 -6.66
N ILE A 297 -23.70 24.23 -7.42
CA ILE A 297 -22.71 24.64 -8.42
C ILE A 297 -21.38 24.80 -7.67
N VAL A 298 -20.54 23.75 -7.73
CA VAL A 298 -19.17 23.80 -7.24
C VAL A 298 -18.40 24.77 -8.13
N SER A 299 -17.97 25.88 -7.53
CA SER A 299 -17.03 26.85 -8.10
C SER A 299 -15.85 26.12 -8.75
N ARG A 300 -15.52 26.51 -9.98
CA ARG A 300 -14.36 26.07 -10.75
C ARG A 300 -13.07 26.51 -10.05
N SER A 301 -12.70 25.86 -8.96
CA SER A 301 -11.33 25.88 -8.47
C SER A 301 -10.51 24.97 -9.39
N GLY A 302 -9.55 25.56 -10.10
CA GLY A 302 -8.58 24.78 -10.87
C GLY A 302 -7.94 23.74 -9.95
N CYS A 303 -7.63 22.56 -10.51
CA CYS A 303 -6.90 21.50 -9.83
C CYS A 303 -5.52 22.04 -9.39
N ASN A 304 -5.47 22.64 -8.20
CA ASN A 304 -4.25 23.18 -7.58
C ASN A 304 -3.50 22.10 -6.78
N SER A 305 -3.94 20.84 -6.82
CA SER A 305 -3.12 19.76 -6.27
C SER A 305 -1.96 19.53 -7.24
N LYS A 306 -0.72 19.71 -6.74
CA LYS A 306 0.52 19.51 -7.50
C LYS A 306 0.70 18.08 -8.04
N VAL A 307 -0.23 17.18 -7.70
CA VAL A 307 -0.42 15.86 -8.29
C VAL A 307 -1.95 15.62 -8.29
N CYS A 308 -2.60 15.56 -9.46
CA CYS A 308 -3.93 14.95 -9.56
C CYS A 308 -3.71 13.49 -9.11
N PRO A 309 -4.29 13.01 -8.00
CA PRO A 309 -3.97 11.69 -7.48
C PRO A 309 -4.10 10.68 -8.62
N LYS A 310 -2.99 9.98 -8.91
CA LYS A 310 -2.97 8.88 -9.87
C LYS A 310 -4.06 7.91 -9.44
N GLY A 311 -5.07 7.72 -10.28
CA GLY A 311 -6.23 6.88 -9.97
C GLY A 311 -7.46 7.69 -9.60
N TRP A 312 -8.09 8.29 -10.61
CA TRP A 312 -9.55 8.49 -10.54
C TRP A 312 -10.17 7.20 -11.02
N ASP A 313 -10.12 6.17 -10.18
CA ASP A 313 -10.73 4.87 -10.49
C ASP A 313 -12.25 4.92 -10.27
N ASN A 314 -12.74 5.98 -9.61
CA ASN A 314 -14.16 6.23 -9.41
C ASN A 314 -14.62 7.38 -10.32
N GLU A 315 -15.31 7.03 -11.41
CA GLU A 315 -15.92 7.97 -12.36
C GLU A 315 -16.94 8.91 -11.68
N SER A 316 -17.40 8.55 -10.48
CA SER A 316 -18.40 9.26 -9.68
C SER A 316 -17.93 10.61 -9.10
N SER A 317 -16.63 10.89 -9.01
CA SER A 317 -16.11 12.19 -8.55
C SER A 317 -15.80 13.17 -9.67
N VAL A 318 -15.94 12.76 -10.93
CA VAL A 318 -15.78 13.67 -12.07
C VAL A 318 -17.03 14.54 -12.19
N PRO A 319 -16.91 15.87 -12.31
CA PRO A 319 -18.02 16.68 -12.77
C PRO A 319 -18.55 16.04 -14.05
N LYS A 320 -19.84 15.65 -14.09
CA LYS A 320 -20.48 14.80 -15.14
C LYS A 320 -20.32 15.25 -16.61
N LYS A 321 -19.52 16.29 -16.87
CA LYS A 321 -19.23 16.86 -18.20
C LYS A 321 -17.74 17.11 -18.48
N ALA A 322 -16.82 16.76 -17.58
CA ALA A 322 -15.39 16.98 -17.83
C ALA A 322 -14.82 15.82 -18.67
N THR A 323 -14.48 16.09 -19.94
CA THR A 323 -13.78 15.14 -20.79
C THR A 323 -12.34 14.99 -20.32
N LEU A 324 -11.98 13.78 -19.87
CA LEU A 324 -10.60 13.47 -19.47
C LEU A 324 -9.70 13.42 -20.71
N LEU A 325 -8.55 14.08 -20.66
CA LEU A 325 -7.56 14.05 -21.72
C LEU A 325 -6.85 12.70 -21.74
N ARG A 326 -6.62 12.13 -22.92
CA ARG A 326 -5.89 10.86 -23.07
C ARG A 326 -4.51 11.09 -23.67
N CYS A 327 -3.52 10.30 -23.24
CA CYS A 327 -2.25 10.26 -23.96
C CYS A 327 -2.45 9.56 -25.31
N ARG A 328 -2.43 10.35 -26.39
CA ARG A 328 -2.61 9.87 -27.76
C ARG A 328 -1.63 8.75 -28.13
N ASN A 329 -0.36 8.85 -27.75
CA ASN A 329 0.63 7.81 -28.07
C ASN A 329 0.34 6.48 -27.35
N CYS A 330 -0.05 6.52 -26.08
CA CYS A 330 -0.40 5.31 -25.33
C CYS A 330 -1.68 4.68 -25.86
N TRP A 331 -2.68 5.50 -26.19
CA TRP A 331 -3.94 5.03 -26.75
C TRP A 331 -3.79 4.50 -28.17
N ASP A 332 -3.16 5.25 -29.07
CA ASP A 332 -3.07 4.90 -30.49
C ASP A 332 -2.11 3.73 -30.72
N LYS A 333 -0.93 3.73 -30.07
CA LYS A 333 0.12 2.73 -30.33
C LYS A 333 -0.01 1.49 -29.46
N GLN A 334 -0.42 1.67 -28.21
CA GLN A 334 -0.38 0.61 -27.20
C GLN A 334 -1.78 0.25 -26.68
N ARG A 335 -2.82 0.94 -27.15
CA ARG A 335 -4.21 0.78 -26.68
C ARG A 335 -4.39 0.95 -25.17
N ARG A 336 -3.42 1.61 -24.50
CA ARG A 336 -3.46 1.87 -23.05
C ARG A 336 -4.23 3.14 -22.75
N GLU A 337 -5.16 3.04 -21.82
CA GLU A 337 -6.01 4.17 -21.44
C GLU A 337 -5.40 4.97 -20.27
N ILE A 338 -4.54 5.93 -20.59
CA ILE A 338 -3.98 6.85 -19.59
C ILE A 338 -4.73 8.18 -19.69
N LYS A 339 -5.57 8.44 -18.69
CA LYS A 339 -6.44 9.62 -18.57
C LYS A 339 -5.82 10.69 -17.67
N TYR A 340 -6.05 11.95 -18.01
CA TYR A 340 -5.62 13.12 -17.24
C TYR A 340 -6.76 14.11 -17.09
N CYS A 341 -6.86 14.69 -15.89
CA CYS A 341 -7.82 15.75 -15.59
C CYS A 341 -7.47 17.07 -16.30
N SER A 342 -6.20 17.30 -16.66
CA SER A 342 -5.74 18.49 -17.39
C SER A 342 -4.40 18.28 -18.12
N LYS A 343 -4.01 19.22 -19.00
CA LYS A 343 -2.72 19.19 -19.72
C LYS A 343 -1.54 19.39 -18.75
N GLU A 344 -1.73 20.14 -17.68
CA GLU A 344 -0.74 20.40 -16.64
C GLU A 344 -0.42 19.09 -15.91
N CYS A 345 -1.45 18.29 -15.59
CA CYS A 345 -1.28 17.00 -14.96
C CYS A 345 -0.57 16.00 -15.89
N GLN A 346 -0.92 16.01 -17.18
CA GLN A 346 -0.20 15.22 -18.19
C GLN A 346 1.27 15.62 -18.27
N LYS A 347 1.60 16.92 -18.28
CA LYS A 347 2.99 17.42 -18.32
C LYS A 347 3.77 17.08 -17.05
N ALA A 348 3.11 17.11 -15.89
CA ALA A 348 3.71 16.73 -14.61
C ALA A 348 4.06 15.24 -14.59
N ASP A 349 3.11 14.38 -14.98
CA ASP A 349 3.33 12.93 -15.05
C ASP A 349 4.33 12.55 -16.15
N TRP A 350 4.36 13.31 -17.26
CA TRP A 350 5.36 13.15 -18.32
C TRP A 350 6.78 13.16 -17.78
N LYS A 351 7.10 14.16 -16.93
CA LYS A 351 8.44 14.31 -16.35
C LYS A 351 8.72 13.28 -15.24
N SER A 352 7.70 12.87 -14.48
CA SER A 352 7.89 12.01 -13.31
C SER A 352 7.94 10.52 -13.64
N GLY A 353 7.36 10.07 -14.76
CA GLY A 353 7.47 8.66 -15.15
C GLY A 353 6.79 8.27 -16.45
N HIS A 354 5.77 9.00 -16.91
CA HIS A 354 5.03 8.60 -18.10
C HIS A 354 5.88 8.60 -19.36
N LYS A 355 6.91 9.45 -19.46
CA LYS A 355 7.84 9.44 -20.60
C LYS A 355 8.52 8.08 -20.81
N ALA A 356 8.84 7.34 -19.73
CA ALA A 356 9.51 6.04 -19.82
C ALA A 356 8.60 4.97 -20.46
N VAL A 357 7.30 5.05 -20.21
CA VAL A 357 6.31 4.08 -20.71
C VAL A 357 5.56 4.56 -21.94
N CYS A 358 5.63 5.84 -22.32
CA CYS A 358 4.78 6.38 -23.36
C CYS A 358 5.06 5.76 -24.73
N GLY A 359 4.06 5.08 -25.30
CA GLY A 359 4.16 4.49 -26.64
C GLY A 359 5.03 3.22 -26.75
N ASN A 360 5.63 2.76 -25.64
CA ASN A 360 6.37 1.50 -25.57
C ASN A 360 5.46 0.36 -25.10
N PRO A 361 5.58 -0.89 -25.60
CA PRO A 361 4.92 -2.04 -24.99
C PRO A 361 5.34 -2.14 -23.51
N LEU A 362 4.37 -2.36 -22.61
CA LEU A 362 4.72 -2.73 -21.24
C LEU A 362 5.20 -4.17 -21.30
N ASN A 363 6.45 -4.38 -20.90
CA ASN A 363 6.97 -5.69 -20.57
C ASN A 363 7.19 -5.76 -19.06
N PHE A 364 7.23 -6.98 -18.54
CA PHE A 364 7.40 -7.22 -17.11
C PHE A 364 8.68 -6.57 -16.57
N ASP A 365 9.79 -6.67 -17.30
CA ASP A 365 11.10 -6.17 -16.84
C ASP A 365 11.07 -4.65 -16.59
N LEU A 366 10.43 -3.87 -17.47
CA LEU A 366 10.24 -2.43 -17.29
C LEU A 366 9.33 -2.13 -16.09
N VAL A 367 8.27 -2.91 -15.91
CA VAL A 367 7.32 -2.72 -14.81
C VAL A 367 7.96 -3.04 -13.45
N ASP A 368 8.79 -4.09 -13.40
CA ASP A 368 9.58 -4.46 -12.22
C ASP A 368 10.64 -3.39 -11.89
N GLU A 369 11.39 -2.92 -12.89
CA GLU A 369 12.35 -1.82 -12.72
C GLU A 369 11.65 -0.54 -12.21
N MET A 370 10.48 -0.21 -12.75
CA MET A 370 9.68 0.93 -12.28
C MET A 370 9.18 0.75 -10.85
N ALA A 371 8.79 -0.46 -10.47
CA ALA A 371 8.34 -0.78 -9.12
C ALA A 371 9.49 -0.66 -8.10
N ALA A 372 10.68 -1.14 -8.44
CA ALA A 372 11.89 -1.02 -7.64
C ALA A 372 12.38 0.44 -7.55
N SER A 373 12.41 1.17 -8.69
CA SER A 373 12.86 2.55 -8.76
C SER A 373 11.94 3.52 -8.03
N SER A 374 10.62 3.31 -8.11
CA SER A 374 9.66 4.15 -7.39
C SER A 374 9.73 3.94 -5.89
N SER A 375 9.93 2.70 -5.46
CA SER A 375 10.06 2.37 -4.03
C SER A 375 11.34 2.97 -3.46
N THR A 376 12.47 2.81 -4.16
CA THR A 376 13.72 3.48 -3.75
C THR A 376 13.59 5.00 -3.74
N ALA A 377 12.86 5.62 -4.67
CA ALA A 377 12.65 7.08 -4.64
C ALA A 377 11.84 7.56 -3.41
N LEU A 378 10.96 6.73 -2.85
CA LEU A 378 10.21 7.07 -1.64
C LEU A 378 11.07 6.98 -0.38
N ILE A 379 12.11 6.16 -0.39
CA ILE A 379 12.87 5.84 0.82
C ILE A 379 14.30 6.40 0.78
N ARG A 380 14.85 6.60 -0.42
CA ARG A 380 16.15 7.23 -0.61
C ARG A 380 15.95 8.74 -0.44
N PRO A 381 16.68 9.40 0.47
CA PRO A 381 16.73 10.85 0.47
C PRO A 381 17.15 11.30 -0.94
N PRO A 382 16.50 12.31 -1.55
CA PRO A 382 16.65 12.57 -2.96
C PRO A 382 18.12 12.84 -3.29
N THR A 383 18.66 12.17 -4.31
CA THR A 383 20.09 12.25 -4.70
C THR A 383 20.48 13.61 -5.31
N SER A 384 19.52 14.51 -5.50
CA SER A 384 19.75 15.88 -5.95
C SER A 384 20.33 16.72 -4.81
N LYS A 385 21.67 16.93 -4.79
CA LYS A 385 22.39 17.96 -4.00
C LYS A 385 21.65 18.37 -2.71
N TYR A 386 21.25 17.40 -1.92
CA TYR A 386 20.49 17.69 -0.72
C TYR A 386 21.49 18.26 0.26
N VAL A 387 21.42 19.58 0.48
CA VAL A 387 22.04 20.17 1.66
C VAL A 387 21.18 19.67 2.81
N PRO A 388 21.69 18.77 3.68
CA PRO A 388 20.94 18.32 4.83
C PRO A 388 20.45 19.56 5.55
N ILE A 389 19.14 19.65 5.77
CA ILE A 389 18.57 20.80 6.49
C ILE A 389 19.13 20.83 7.92
N VAL A 390 19.51 19.66 8.41
CA VAL A 390 20.13 19.42 9.70
C VAL A 390 21.53 18.88 9.49
N GLY A 391 22.51 19.49 10.16
CA GLY A 391 23.92 19.07 10.12
C GLY A 391 24.14 17.64 10.64
N PRO A 392 25.38 17.13 10.64
CA PRO A 392 25.69 15.85 11.28
C PRO A 392 25.46 15.90 12.80
N ALA A 393 25.27 14.74 13.43
CA ALA A 393 25.24 14.64 14.88
C ALA A 393 26.59 15.08 15.47
N LYS A 394 26.57 15.85 16.56
CA LYS A 394 27.77 16.25 17.28
C LYS A 394 28.35 15.07 18.06
N PRO A 395 29.68 15.05 18.31
CA PRO A 395 30.29 14.00 19.13
C PRO A 395 29.57 13.80 20.46
N GLY A 396 29.26 12.55 20.79
CA GLY A 396 28.56 12.17 22.03
C GLY A 396 27.03 12.06 21.90
N PHE A 397 26.44 12.47 20.77
CA PHE A 397 25.03 12.24 20.49
C PHE A 397 24.85 11.25 19.34
N GLU A 398 24.15 10.15 19.61
CA GLU A 398 23.74 9.18 18.59
C GLU A 398 22.26 9.39 18.25
N ARG A 399 21.96 9.57 16.96
CA ARG A 399 20.59 9.72 16.49
C ARG A 399 19.88 8.37 16.51
N SER A 400 18.64 8.37 16.99
CA SER A 400 17.76 7.24 16.77
C SER A 400 17.44 7.10 15.28
N MET A 401 17.06 5.88 14.87
CA MET A 401 16.57 5.63 13.52
C MET A 401 15.30 6.44 13.21
N SER A 402 14.44 6.67 14.21
CA SER A 402 13.25 7.52 14.10
C SER A 402 13.62 8.96 13.78
N LEU A 403 14.65 9.50 14.44
CA LEU A 403 15.15 10.85 14.21
C LEU A 403 15.83 10.97 12.84
N ASP A 404 16.61 9.97 12.42
CA ASP A 404 17.18 9.93 11.07
C ASP A 404 16.09 9.89 9.99
N HIS A 405 15.01 9.13 10.21
CA HIS A 405 13.85 9.10 9.31
C HIS A 405 13.15 10.47 9.27
N GLN A 406 12.99 11.14 10.42
CA GLN A 406 12.44 12.48 10.50
C GLN A 406 13.30 13.50 9.73
N ILE A 407 14.63 13.42 9.83
CA ILE A 407 15.58 14.24 9.06
C ILE A 407 15.44 13.98 7.56
N ALA A 408 15.31 12.72 7.15
CA ALA A 408 15.14 12.37 5.75
C ALA A 408 13.82 12.94 5.18
N ARG A 409 12.71 12.83 5.93
CA ARG A 409 11.41 13.43 5.56
C ARG A 409 11.49 14.93 5.43
N LEU A 410 12.08 15.59 6.43
CA LEU A 410 12.25 17.05 6.41
C LEU A 410 13.14 17.51 5.28
N SER A 411 14.17 16.73 4.95
CA SER A 411 14.99 16.96 3.76
C SER A 411 14.07 16.98 2.55
N VAL A 412 13.41 15.86 2.21
CA VAL A 412 12.48 15.76 1.05
C VAL A 412 11.49 16.94 0.98
N HIS A 413 11.03 17.41 2.13
CA HIS A 413 10.04 18.48 2.25
C HIS A 413 10.57 19.71 3.00
N SER A 414 11.63 20.34 2.48
CA SER A 414 12.34 21.45 3.15
C SER A 414 11.53 22.69 3.56
N HIS A 415 10.33 22.83 3.01
CA HIS A 415 9.38 23.87 3.38
C HIS A 415 8.68 23.60 4.71
N LEU A 416 8.59 22.33 5.14
CA LEU A 416 8.01 21.90 6.41
C LEU A 416 8.94 22.23 7.59
N ASP A 417 8.32 22.45 8.75
CA ASP A 417 9.05 22.70 9.99
C ASP A 417 9.17 21.43 10.83
N TYR A 418 8.15 20.58 10.81
CA TYR A 418 8.19 19.26 11.41
C TYR A 418 7.16 18.33 10.75
N VAL A 419 7.39 17.01 10.77
CA VAL A 419 6.41 16.00 10.34
C VAL A 419 5.97 15.21 11.57
N LEU A 420 4.69 15.28 11.91
CA LEU A 420 4.10 14.43 12.94
C LEU A 420 3.59 13.14 12.31
N ILE A 421 4.01 12.03 12.89
CA ILE A 421 3.66 10.69 12.46
C ILE A 421 2.69 10.14 13.51
N PRO A 422 1.37 10.23 13.28
CA PRO A 422 0.40 9.73 14.23
C PRO A 422 0.53 8.21 14.32
N PHE A 423 0.60 7.71 15.56
CA PHE A 423 0.36 6.30 15.84
C PHE A 423 -1.15 6.02 15.74
N THR A 424 -1.76 6.12 14.55
CA THR A 424 -3.20 5.81 14.38
C THR A 424 -3.45 4.72 13.34
N GLU A 425 -4.44 3.88 13.63
CA GLU A 425 -4.66 2.53 13.07
C GLU A 425 -5.10 2.45 11.59
N ALA A 426 -5.44 3.56 10.93
CA ALA A 426 -6.40 3.48 9.82
C ALA A 426 -5.90 3.94 8.44
N GLN A 427 -4.72 4.56 8.31
CA GLN A 427 -4.26 5.06 7.02
C GLN A 427 -2.78 4.78 6.82
N LEU A 428 -2.44 4.39 5.58
CA LEU A 428 -1.08 4.40 5.07
C LEU A 428 -0.54 5.83 5.18
N ASP A 429 0.11 6.12 6.30
CA ASP A 429 0.89 7.34 6.59
C ASP A 429 0.11 8.67 6.43
N PRO A 430 -0.94 8.96 7.23
CA PRO A 430 -1.44 10.32 7.34
C PRO A 430 -0.37 11.16 8.05
N GLN A 431 0.57 11.68 7.27
CA GLN A 431 1.58 12.60 7.79
C GLN A 431 0.90 13.94 8.11
N TYR A 432 0.99 14.37 9.37
CA TYR A 432 0.55 15.69 9.76
C TYR A 432 1.74 16.64 9.66
N HIS A 433 1.62 17.64 8.79
CA HIS A 433 2.69 18.59 8.56
C HIS A 433 2.57 19.76 9.53
N ILE A 434 3.61 20.05 10.31
CA ILE A 434 3.73 21.28 11.08
C ILE A 434 4.39 22.34 10.21
N LEU A 435 3.68 23.45 10.05
CA LEU A 435 4.08 24.63 9.29
C LEU A 435 3.74 25.87 10.12
N PHE A 436 4.76 26.55 10.63
CA PHE A 436 4.56 27.81 11.35
C PHE A 436 4.43 28.96 10.33
N PRO A 437 3.32 29.71 10.32
CA PRO A 437 3.06 30.75 9.33
C PRO A 437 3.87 32.01 9.60
N GLU A 438 4.14 32.32 10.88
CA GLU A 438 4.90 33.50 11.27
C GLU A 438 6.40 33.26 11.04
N SER A 439 7.03 34.17 10.30
CA SER A 439 8.42 34.05 9.88
C SER A 439 9.39 33.96 11.06
N GLU A 440 9.11 34.68 12.14
CA GLU A 440 9.93 34.67 13.34
C GLU A 440 9.80 33.36 14.13
N MET A 441 8.57 32.90 14.39
CA MET A 441 8.33 31.62 15.07
C MET A 441 8.95 30.46 14.29
N LYS A 442 8.77 30.45 12.97
CA LYS A 442 9.40 29.48 12.06
C LYS A 442 10.92 29.48 12.19
N ARG A 443 11.55 30.66 12.20
CA ARG A 443 13.00 30.81 12.34
C ARG A 443 13.47 30.26 13.70
N LEU A 444 12.82 30.65 14.79
CA LEU A 444 13.17 30.21 16.15
C LEU A 444 13.00 28.69 16.30
N PHE A 445 11.88 28.15 15.84
CA PHE A 445 11.63 26.71 15.87
C PHE A 445 12.71 25.92 15.12
N ARG A 446 13.10 26.37 13.92
CA ARG A 446 14.16 25.71 13.14
C ARG A 446 15.52 25.73 13.83
N VAL A 447 15.86 26.82 14.54
CA VAL A 447 17.09 26.89 15.35
C VAL A 447 17.06 25.88 16.50
N VAL A 448 15.93 25.81 17.21
CA VAL A 448 15.74 24.85 18.31
C VAL A 448 15.78 23.41 17.80
N ARG A 449 15.08 23.12 16.70
CA ARG A 449 15.09 21.81 16.04
C ARG A 449 16.50 21.42 15.62
N GLU A 450 17.27 22.33 15.03
CA GLU A 450 18.67 22.06 14.65
C GLU A 450 19.52 21.67 15.86
N LYS A 451 19.40 22.42 16.97
CA LYS A 451 20.09 22.10 18.21
C LYS A 451 19.68 20.72 18.73
N ALA A 452 18.37 20.47 18.86
CA ALA A 452 17.84 19.18 19.29
C ALA A 452 18.37 18.02 18.43
N PHE A 453 18.29 18.15 17.11
CA PHE A 453 18.63 17.07 16.18
C PHE A 453 20.15 16.84 16.04
N THR A 454 20.98 17.84 16.33
CA THR A 454 22.44 17.72 16.25
C THR A 454 23.07 17.34 17.58
N THR A 455 22.45 17.66 18.72
CA THR A 455 23.08 17.45 20.03
C THR A 455 22.27 16.63 21.02
N GLY A 456 21.01 16.30 20.73
CA GLY A 456 20.12 15.68 21.71
C GLY A 456 19.87 16.55 22.94
N ASP A 457 19.93 17.88 22.80
CA ASP A 457 19.76 18.79 23.94
C ASP A 457 18.33 18.72 24.47
N LEU A 458 18.16 18.21 25.69
CA LEU A 458 16.85 17.96 26.31
C LEU A 458 15.98 19.23 26.37
N GLU A 459 16.58 20.38 26.68
CA GLU A 459 15.87 21.66 26.72
C GLU A 459 15.35 22.05 25.33
N ALA A 460 16.17 21.92 24.29
CA ALA A 460 15.74 22.15 22.91
C ALA A 460 14.62 21.19 22.48
N VAL A 461 14.71 19.91 22.83
CA VAL A 461 13.63 18.92 22.57
C VAL A 461 12.34 19.35 23.28
N ALA A 462 12.42 19.78 24.54
CA ALA A 462 11.27 20.25 25.29
C ALA A 462 10.64 21.52 24.70
N ILE A 463 11.46 22.51 24.30
CA ILE A 463 10.97 23.73 23.64
C ILE A 463 10.28 23.38 22.32
N MET A 464 10.88 22.49 21.52
CA MET A 464 10.33 22.04 20.24
C MET A 464 8.96 21.36 20.45
N ALA A 465 8.87 20.45 21.42
CA ALA A 465 7.63 19.76 21.76
C ALA A 465 6.56 20.72 22.30
N HIS A 466 6.92 21.67 23.17
CA HIS A 466 6.01 22.70 23.66
C HIS A 466 5.45 23.57 22.53
N ALA A 467 6.30 24.04 21.60
CA ALA A 467 5.87 24.82 20.44
C ALA A 467 4.86 24.06 19.55
N MET A 468 5.08 22.76 19.33
CA MET A 468 4.15 21.92 18.58
C MET A 468 2.84 21.68 19.34
N CYS A 469 2.89 21.37 20.64
CA CYS A 469 1.69 21.21 21.46
C CYS A 469 0.85 22.48 21.51
N TRP A 470 1.50 23.65 21.63
CA TRP A 470 0.85 24.96 21.56
C TRP A 470 0.15 25.17 20.22
N TRP A 471 0.86 24.90 19.11
CA TRP A 471 0.33 24.97 17.76
C TRP A 471 -0.89 24.05 17.55
N ILE A 472 -0.81 22.80 18.00
CA ILE A 472 -1.91 21.84 17.92
C ILE A 472 -3.13 22.32 18.72
N SER A 473 -2.89 22.84 19.92
CA SER A 473 -3.95 23.33 20.82
C SER A 473 -4.65 24.57 20.28
N GLY A 474 -4.04 25.31 19.35
CA GLY A 474 -4.64 26.45 18.66
C GLY A 474 -5.78 26.08 17.69
N GLY A 475 -6.11 24.80 17.53
CA GLY A 475 -7.24 24.34 16.72
C GLY A 475 -6.90 24.03 15.25
N HIS A 476 -5.63 24.01 14.88
CA HIS A 476 -5.20 23.82 13.48
C HIS A 476 -5.44 22.42 12.89
N TYR A 477 -5.75 21.41 13.71
CA TYR A 477 -5.88 20.01 13.27
C TYR A 477 -7.24 19.35 13.56
N ASN A 478 -8.30 20.12 13.84
CA ASN A 478 -9.67 19.59 14.08
C ASN A 478 -9.72 18.42 15.10
N GLY A 479 -8.80 18.39 16.08
CA GLY A 479 -8.70 17.31 17.08
C GLY A 479 -8.06 16.00 16.58
N LEU A 480 -7.66 15.90 15.32
CA LEU A 480 -7.00 14.70 14.77
C LEU A 480 -5.57 14.53 15.30
N VAL A 481 -4.91 15.64 15.61
CA VAL A 481 -3.58 15.66 16.23
C VAL A 481 -3.73 16.06 17.69
N THR A 482 -3.12 15.29 18.59
CA THR A 482 -3.13 15.56 20.03
C THR A 482 -1.70 15.75 20.54
N PRO A 483 -1.50 16.46 21.66
CA PRO A 483 -0.19 16.55 22.33
C PRO A 483 0.45 15.18 22.61
N ALA A 484 -0.34 14.14 22.83
CA ALA A 484 0.16 12.78 23.07
C ALA A 484 0.97 12.24 21.87
N ILE A 485 0.57 12.58 20.64
CA ILE A 485 1.32 12.18 19.43
C ILE A 485 2.71 12.83 19.42
N VAL A 486 2.78 14.12 19.78
CA VAL A 486 4.06 14.84 19.88
C VAL A 486 4.97 14.16 20.91
N PHE A 487 4.45 13.88 22.11
CA PHE A 487 5.24 13.26 23.17
C PHE A 487 5.77 11.88 22.80
N ASN A 488 4.90 11.02 22.26
CA ASN A 488 5.29 9.68 21.84
C ASN A 488 6.38 9.76 20.76
N GLN A 489 6.23 10.65 19.78
CA GLN A 489 7.24 10.82 18.75
C GLN A 489 8.57 11.34 19.30
N MET A 490 8.57 12.35 20.18
CA MET A 490 9.80 12.83 20.83
C MET A 490 10.52 11.74 21.61
N GLN A 491 9.79 10.91 22.34
CA GLN A 491 10.35 9.81 23.12
C GLN A 491 11.02 8.78 22.22
N THR A 492 10.41 8.46 21.07
CA THR A 492 11.03 7.57 20.07
C THR A 492 12.23 8.18 19.35
N GLU A 493 12.23 9.50 19.13
CA GLU A 493 13.29 10.19 18.40
C GLU A 493 14.53 10.46 19.26
N PHE A 494 14.36 10.75 20.55
CA PHE A 494 15.45 11.21 21.42
C PHE A 494 15.73 10.32 22.65
N TYR A 495 14.95 9.26 22.87
CA TYR A 495 15.10 8.32 24.00
C TYR A 495 15.09 8.97 25.40
N PHE A 496 14.40 10.11 25.55
CA PHE A 496 14.30 10.83 26.81
C PHE A 496 12.92 10.60 27.45
N GLU A 497 12.88 9.94 28.60
CA GLU A 497 11.66 9.80 29.41
C GLU A 497 11.25 11.15 30.02
N GLU A 498 12.22 12.03 30.25
CA GLU A 498 12.05 13.31 30.93
C GLU A 498 11.40 14.39 30.07
N VAL A 499 11.29 14.20 28.74
CA VAL A 499 10.69 15.19 27.83
C VAL A 499 9.27 15.53 28.24
N LYS A 500 8.46 14.53 28.60
CA LYS A 500 7.08 14.77 29.05
C LYS A 500 7.04 15.66 30.28
N MET A 501 7.95 15.45 31.24
CA MET A 501 8.04 16.26 32.44
C MET A 501 8.50 17.69 32.12
N ALA A 502 9.52 17.86 31.28
CA ALA A 502 10.04 19.16 30.87
C ALA A 502 8.96 19.99 30.12
N VAL A 503 8.21 19.37 29.20
CA VAL A 503 7.13 20.06 28.50
C VAL A 503 5.97 20.39 29.45
N THR A 504 5.63 19.49 30.38
CA THR A 504 4.60 19.77 31.39
C THR A 504 4.99 20.99 32.25
N GLN A 505 6.27 21.15 32.60
CA GLN A 505 6.74 22.33 33.31
C GLN A 505 6.63 23.61 32.47
N MET A 506 6.91 23.56 31.16
CA MET A 506 6.71 24.70 30.26
C MET A 506 5.23 25.08 30.13
N GLU A 507 4.35 24.09 30.01
CA GLU A 507 2.90 24.29 29.99
C GLU A 507 2.38 24.91 31.29
N GLU A 508 2.90 24.48 32.43
CA GLU A 508 2.55 25.04 33.72
C GLU A 508 3.02 26.50 33.87
N ARG A 509 4.20 26.85 33.33
CA ARG A 509 4.64 28.25 33.22
C ARG A 509 3.69 29.06 32.35
N ARG A 510 3.27 28.52 31.20
CA ARG A 510 2.27 29.14 30.30
C ARG A 510 0.93 29.40 30.98
N ARG A 511 0.47 28.48 31.83
CA ARG A 511 -0.78 28.69 32.58
C ARG A 511 -0.67 29.82 33.58
N ARG A 512 0.50 30.00 34.20
CA ARG A 512 0.76 31.06 35.18
C ARG A 512 0.99 32.42 34.52
N ASP A 513 1.59 32.40 33.34
CA ASP A 513 1.84 33.59 32.53
C ASP A 513 1.21 33.44 31.14
N PRO A 514 0.00 33.98 30.92
CA PRO A 514 -0.67 33.94 29.62
C PRO A 514 0.11 34.56 28.46
N HIS A 515 1.14 35.38 28.75
CA HIS A 515 2.03 35.97 27.75
C HIS A 515 3.25 35.08 27.44
N TYR A 516 3.47 34.02 28.21
CA TYR A 516 4.53 33.05 27.94
C TYR A 516 4.21 32.25 26.67
N ARG A 517 4.76 32.71 25.56
CA ARG A 517 4.73 32.02 24.27
C ARG A 517 5.99 31.15 24.11
N PRO A 518 5.89 30.00 23.41
CA PRO A 518 7.03 29.14 23.12
C PRO A 518 8.19 29.88 22.43
#